data_AF-A0AA87ZU73-F1
#
_entry.id   AF-A0AA87ZU73-F1
#
_cell.length_a   1.000
_cell.length_b   1.000
_cell.length_c   1.000
_cell.angle_alpha   90.00
_cell.angle_beta   90.00
_cell.angle_gamma   90.00
#
_symmetry.space_group_name_H-M   'P 1'
#
loop_
_entity.id
_entity.type
_entity.pdbx_description
1 polymer ?
#
loop_
_entity_poly.entity_id
_entity_poly.type
_entity_poly.pdbx_seq_one_letter_code
_entity_poly.pdbx_strand_id
1 'polypeptide(L)'
;MTCLIFNFHLYIKGKELISVAQRSPKLKRLVLPAWNQINLEAFKDVVKYWKDLESLTVPFMYRCERILKSFGVHCKNFSELKILSSFPIHFANAIIAHVPNLKVLSLQYTVVYEDAALHLLRNMKREIIACALHLKKFLFCTDFRGPKCNGNSITDHSVIWWHEFEEEHWRQDEVPSLAV
;
A
#
# COMPACT_ATOMS: atom_id res chain seq x y z
N MET A 1 -20.96 0.91 -7.14
CA MET A 1 -19.64 0.28 -7.26
C MET A 1 -18.97 0.31 -5.90
N THR A 2 -18.61 -0.87 -5.35
CA THR A 2 -17.99 -1.02 -4.02
C THR A 2 -16.54 -1.54 -4.11
N CYS A 3 -16.15 -2.09 -5.24
CA CYS A 3 -14.78 -2.52 -5.54
C CYS A 3 -14.32 -1.83 -6.82
N LEU A 4 -13.08 -1.34 -6.82
CA LEU A 4 -12.43 -0.75 -7.98
C LEU A 4 -11.02 -1.30 -8.07
N ILE A 5 -10.73 -1.93 -9.20
CA ILE A 5 -9.46 -2.57 -9.46
C ILE A 5 -8.90 -1.96 -10.74
N PHE A 6 -7.80 -1.23 -10.61
CA PHE A 6 -7.08 -0.72 -11.76
C PHE A 6 -6.18 -1.81 -12.35
N ASN A 7 -6.08 -1.85 -13.67
CA ASN A 7 -5.05 -2.66 -14.32
C ASN A 7 -3.67 -2.13 -13.91
N PHE A 8 -2.73 -3.02 -13.62
CA PHE A 8 -1.38 -2.66 -13.17
C PHE A 8 -0.64 -1.73 -14.14
N HIS A 9 -0.85 -1.93 -15.46
CA HIS A 9 -0.25 -1.13 -16.53
C HIS A 9 -0.98 0.19 -16.78
N LEU A 10 -2.07 0.48 -16.04
CA LEU A 10 -2.81 1.72 -16.22
C LEU A 10 -2.05 2.91 -15.61
N TYR A 11 -1.79 3.91 -16.44
CA TYR A 11 -1.25 5.20 -16.01
C TYR A 11 -2.41 6.14 -15.69
N ILE A 12 -2.69 6.35 -14.40
CA ILE A 12 -3.73 7.27 -13.94
C ILE A 12 -3.15 8.54 -13.32
N LYS A 13 -3.61 9.70 -13.79
CA LYS A 13 -3.25 11.01 -13.24
C LYS A 13 -4.18 11.39 -12.10
N GLY A 14 -3.72 12.29 -11.23
CA GLY A 14 -4.51 12.77 -10.09
C GLY A 14 -5.92 13.26 -10.47
N LYS A 15 -6.07 13.98 -11.59
CA LYS A 15 -7.38 14.47 -12.07
C LYS A 15 -8.36 13.35 -12.43
N GLU A 16 -7.85 12.27 -13.01
CA GLU A 16 -8.65 11.11 -13.41
C GLU A 16 -9.10 10.36 -12.16
N LEU A 17 -8.19 10.19 -11.20
CA LEU A 17 -8.50 9.56 -9.92
C LEU A 17 -9.55 10.37 -9.13
N ILE A 18 -9.49 11.71 -9.15
CA ILE A 18 -10.53 12.57 -8.55
C ILE A 18 -11.88 12.34 -9.19
N SER A 19 -11.96 12.31 -10.53
CA SER A 19 -13.21 12.07 -11.24
C SER A 19 -13.80 10.69 -10.91
N VAL A 20 -12.96 9.67 -10.84
CA VAL A 20 -13.38 8.32 -10.41
C VAL A 20 -13.90 8.35 -8.98
N ALA A 21 -13.19 9.02 -8.07
CA ALA A 21 -13.56 9.09 -6.66
C ALA A 21 -14.92 9.76 -6.45
N GLN A 22 -15.18 10.86 -7.14
CA GLN A 22 -16.47 11.56 -7.14
C GLN A 22 -17.62 10.66 -7.60
N ARG A 23 -17.36 9.76 -8.55
CA ARG A 23 -18.36 8.84 -9.11
C ARG A 23 -18.49 7.54 -8.30
N SER A 24 -17.60 7.28 -7.34
CA SER A 24 -17.58 6.07 -6.54
C SER A 24 -17.52 6.34 -5.02
N PRO A 25 -18.42 7.15 -4.43
CA PRO A 25 -18.32 7.53 -3.03
C PRO A 25 -18.50 6.37 -2.04
N LYS A 26 -19.19 5.30 -2.45
CA LYS A 26 -19.43 4.09 -1.64
C LYS A 26 -18.36 3.00 -1.83
N LEU A 27 -17.15 3.39 -2.27
CA LEU A 27 -16.07 2.46 -2.53
C LEU A 27 -15.55 1.87 -1.22
N LYS A 28 -15.48 0.54 -1.15
CA LYS A 28 -14.97 -0.23 -0.01
C LYS A 28 -13.59 -0.82 -0.26
N ARG A 29 -13.33 -1.29 -1.48
CA ARG A 29 -12.05 -1.90 -1.88
C ARG A 29 -11.43 -1.16 -3.06
N LEU A 30 -10.16 -0.82 -2.94
CA LEU A 30 -9.38 -0.16 -3.98
C LEU A 30 -8.07 -0.90 -4.24
N VAL A 31 -7.82 -1.26 -5.50
CA VAL A 31 -6.51 -1.70 -5.97
C VAL A 31 -5.98 -0.68 -6.95
N LEU A 32 -4.93 0.04 -6.56
CA LEU A 32 -4.28 1.07 -7.38
C LEU A 32 -3.20 0.46 -8.29
N PRO A 33 -2.93 1.07 -9.47
CA PRO A 33 -1.75 0.73 -10.24
C PRO A 33 -0.49 1.25 -9.53
N ALA A 34 0.68 1.13 -10.17
CA ALA A 34 1.91 1.71 -9.64
C ALA A 34 1.70 3.20 -9.28
N TRP A 35 1.91 3.56 -8.01
CA TRP A 35 1.64 4.91 -7.48
C TRP A 35 2.74 5.90 -7.86
N ASN A 36 2.97 6.09 -9.15
CA ASN A 36 4.07 6.89 -9.68
C ASN A 36 3.65 8.31 -10.12
N GLN A 37 2.36 8.57 -10.40
CA GLN A 37 1.91 9.86 -10.96
C GLN A 37 0.79 10.59 -10.17
N ILE A 38 0.27 9.99 -9.11
CA ILE A 38 -0.77 10.65 -8.29
C ILE A 38 -0.07 11.54 -7.28
N ASN A 39 0.01 12.85 -7.56
CA ASN A 39 0.59 13.79 -6.60
C ASN A 39 -0.21 13.83 -5.27
N LEU A 40 0.46 14.26 -4.21
CA LEU A 40 -0.10 14.16 -2.86
C LEU A 40 -1.35 15.02 -2.64
N GLU A 41 -1.45 16.19 -3.26
CA GLU A 41 -2.60 17.07 -3.07
C GLU A 41 -3.85 16.48 -3.73
N ALA A 42 -3.71 15.97 -4.96
CA ALA A 42 -4.78 15.22 -5.61
C ALA A 42 -5.22 14.01 -4.77
N PHE A 43 -4.27 13.33 -4.13
CA PHE A 43 -4.59 12.21 -3.25
C PHE A 43 -5.41 12.63 -2.02
N LYS A 44 -5.01 13.70 -1.32
CA LYS A 44 -5.78 14.21 -0.18
C LYS A 44 -7.22 14.56 -0.57
N ASP A 45 -7.42 15.04 -1.79
CA ASP A 45 -8.76 15.35 -2.30
C ASP A 45 -9.57 14.09 -2.62
N VAL A 46 -8.94 13.10 -3.26
CA VAL A 46 -9.54 11.80 -3.58
C VAL A 46 -10.06 11.09 -2.32
N VAL A 47 -9.24 11.03 -1.26
CA VAL A 47 -9.58 10.31 -0.03
C VAL A 47 -10.84 10.84 0.66
N LYS A 48 -11.16 12.13 0.50
CA LYS A 48 -12.37 12.74 1.08
C LYS A 48 -13.67 12.12 0.53
N TYR A 49 -13.63 11.53 -0.66
CA TYR A 49 -14.79 10.89 -1.28
C TYR A 49 -15.00 9.44 -0.84
N TRP A 50 -13.94 8.72 -0.46
CA TRP A 50 -13.99 7.29 -0.12
C TRP A 50 -14.09 7.05 1.40
N LYS A 51 -15.11 7.62 2.04
CA LYS A 51 -15.30 7.52 3.49
C LYS A 51 -15.53 6.09 3.98
N ASP A 52 -16.11 5.26 3.12
CA ASP A 52 -16.44 3.86 3.38
C ASP A 52 -15.31 2.89 2.99
N LEU A 53 -14.12 3.40 2.63
CA LEU A 53 -13.01 2.54 2.23
C LEU A 53 -12.55 1.67 3.40
N GLU A 54 -12.54 0.37 3.17
CA GLU A 54 -12.14 -0.68 4.10
C GLU A 54 -10.75 -1.23 3.73
N SER A 55 -10.48 -1.34 2.43
CA SER A 55 -9.33 -2.07 1.89
C SER A 55 -8.59 -1.31 0.80
N LEU A 56 -7.25 -1.33 0.89
CA LEU A 56 -6.34 -0.76 -0.10
C LEU A 56 -5.23 -1.75 -0.46
N THR A 57 -5.01 -1.96 -1.77
CA THR A 57 -3.80 -2.60 -2.31
C THR A 57 -3.05 -1.63 -3.19
N VAL A 58 -1.75 -1.42 -2.91
CA VAL A 58 -0.90 -0.56 -3.74
C VAL A 58 0.46 -1.21 -4.01
N PRO A 59 0.95 -1.22 -5.26
CA PRO A 59 2.27 -1.75 -5.59
C PRO A 59 3.41 -0.98 -4.90
N PHE A 60 3.26 0.34 -4.80
CA PHE A 60 4.27 1.23 -4.24
C PHE A 60 3.58 2.37 -3.49
N MET A 61 4.12 2.77 -2.33
CA MET A 61 3.57 3.88 -1.54
C MET A 61 4.69 4.83 -1.11
N TYR A 62 4.95 5.87 -1.90
CA TYR A 62 5.88 6.93 -1.51
C TYR A 62 5.24 7.84 -0.46
N ARG A 63 6.02 8.40 0.49
CA ARG A 63 5.50 9.30 1.54
C ARG A 63 4.33 8.68 2.35
N CYS A 64 4.47 7.41 2.74
CA CYS A 64 3.46 6.63 3.46
C CYS A 64 2.86 7.37 4.66
N GLU A 65 3.64 8.14 5.42
CA GLU A 65 3.14 8.92 6.56
C GLU A 65 1.99 9.86 6.19
N ARG A 66 2.18 10.66 5.13
CA ARG A 66 1.17 11.66 4.71
C ARG A 66 -0.07 10.99 4.13
N ILE A 67 0.11 9.86 3.45
CA ILE A 67 -0.97 9.06 2.86
C ILE A 67 -1.80 8.40 3.97
N LEU A 68 -1.15 7.66 4.87
CA LEU A 68 -1.81 6.97 5.98
C LEU A 68 -2.48 7.95 6.95
N LYS A 69 -1.88 9.12 7.18
CA LYS A 69 -2.52 10.21 7.92
C LYS A 69 -3.85 10.63 7.28
N SER A 70 -3.88 10.77 5.96
CA SER A 70 -5.12 11.13 5.25
C SER A 70 -6.19 10.04 5.39
N PHE A 71 -5.81 8.76 5.25
CA PHE A 71 -6.72 7.64 5.47
C PHE A 71 -7.27 7.61 6.90
N GLY A 72 -6.42 7.75 7.92
CA GLY A 72 -6.86 7.77 9.33
C GLY A 72 -7.88 8.87 9.65
N VAL A 73 -7.76 10.02 8.97
CA VAL A 73 -8.69 11.13 9.13
C VAL A 73 -10.03 10.85 8.46
N HIS A 74 -10.03 10.34 7.23
CA HIS A 74 -11.23 10.33 6.38
C HIS A 74 -11.92 8.96 6.23
N CYS A 75 -11.19 7.86 6.37
CA CYS A 75 -11.68 6.50 6.11
C CYS A 75 -11.79 5.73 7.44
N LYS A 76 -12.91 5.87 8.14
CA LYS A 76 -13.07 5.32 9.50
C LYS A 76 -13.15 3.79 9.54
N ASN A 77 -13.52 3.18 8.42
CA ASN A 77 -13.60 1.72 8.27
C ASN A 77 -12.32 1.09 7.72
N PHE A 78 -11.28 1.91 7.46
CA PHE A 78 -10.04 1.43 6.88
C PHE A 78 -9.36 0.43 7.81
N SER A 79 -9.27 -0.81 7.34
CA SER A 79 -8.83 -1.94 8.15
C SER A 79 -7.92 -2.91 7.41
N GLU A 80 -7.75 -2.79 6.10
CA GLU A 80 -6.94 -3.72 5.32
C GLU A 80 -5.98 -2.99 4.38
N LEU A 81 -4.70 -3.38 4.43
CA LEU A 81 -3.63 -2.82 3.61
C LEU A 81 -2.76 -3.93 3.03
N LYS A 82 -2.57 -3.94 1.71
CA LYS A 82 -1.55 -4.73 1.00
C LYS A 82 -0.57 -3.79 0.31
N ILE A 83 0.71 -4.02 0.56
CA ILE A 83 1.81 -3.35 -0.15
C ILE A 83 2.68 -4.40 -0.84
N LEU A 84 3.38 -3.99 -1.89
CA LEU A 84 4.29 -4.87 -2.64
C LEU A 84 5.70 -4.24 -2.78
N SER A 85 6.01 -3.24 -1.96
CA SER A 85 7.25 -2.46 -2.01
C SER A 85 8.20 -2.75 -0.84
N SER A 86 8.89 -1.74 -0.32
CA SER A 86 9.64 -1.85 0.93
C SER A 86 8.78 -1.49 2.15
N PHE A 87 9.09 -2.09 3.30
CA PHE A 87 8.46 -1.83 4.60
C PHE A 87 9.49 -1.42 5.67
N PRO A 88 10.03 -0.19 5.58
CA PRO A 88 10.99 0.36 6.55
C PRO A 88 10.32 0.83 7.85
N ILE A 89 11.12 1.10 8.89
CA ILE A 89 10.64 1.50 10.23
C ILE A 89 9.70 2.71 10.22
N HIS A 90 9.93 3.69 9.35
CA HIS A 90 9.06 4.87 9.25
C HIS A 90 7.67 4.53 8.70
N PHE A 91 7.54 3.47 7.90
CA PHE A 91 6.24 2.94 7.48
C PHE A 91 5.52 2.33 8.68
N ALA A 92 6.22 1.51 9.47
CA ALA A 92 5.68 0.92 10.70
C ALA A 92 5.16 2.01 11.66
N ASN A 93 5.95 3.06 11.89
CA ASN A 93 5.56 4.22 12.71
C ASN A 93 4.30 4.90 12.18
N ALA A 94 4.20 5.10 10.87
CA ALA A 94 3.05 5.73 10.24
C ALA A 94 1.78 4.90 10.39
N ILE A 95 1.88 3.57 10.30
CA ILE A 95 0.73 2.68 10.54
C ILE A 95 0.23 2.85 11.97
N ILE A 96 1.12 2.73 12.96
CA ILE A 96 0.77 2.84 14.39
C ILE A 96 0.15 4.20 14.70
N ALA A 97 0.72 5.28 14.16
CA ALA A 97 0.30 6.64 14.46
C ALA A 97 -1.01 7.06 13.79
N HIS A 98 -1.33 6.52 12.62
CA HIS A 98 -2.39 7.07 11.76
C HIS A 98 -3.51 6.10 11.42
N VAL A 99 -3.24 4.80 11.38
CA VAL A 99 -4.25 3.77 11.10
C VAL A 99 -4.21 2.66 12.16
N PRO A 100 -4.38 3.00 13.46
CA PRO A 100 -4.29 2.02 14.55
C PRO A 100 -5.41 0.96 14.55
N ASN A 101 -6.45 1.15 13.74
CA ASN A 101 -7.55 0.21 13.56
C ASN A 101 -7.32 -0.79 12.41
N LEU A 102 -6.14 -0.77 11.79
CA LEU A 102 -5.78 -1.75 10.77
C LEU A 102 -5.86 -3.16 11.36
N LYS A 103 -6.56 -4.07 10.69
CA LYS A 103 -6.73 -5.47 11.08
C LYS A 103 -5.90 -6.42 10.22
N VAL A 104 -5.73 -6.08 8.94
CA VAL A 104 -5.02 -6.89 7.97
C VAL A 104 -3.89 -6.07 7.35
N LEU A 105 -2.67 -6.57 7.48
CA LEU A 105 -1.50 -6.05 6.78
C LEU A 105 -0.85 -7.18 5.99
N SER A 106 -0.95 -7.15 4.66
CA SER A 106 -0.27 -8.08 3.79
C SER A 106 1.06 -7.48 3.33
N LEU A 107 2.16 -8.13 3.73
CA LEU A 107 3.54 -7.82 3.31
C LEU A 107 4.10 -8.90 2.36
N GLN A 108 3.22 -9.64 1.70
CA GLN A 108 3.63 -10.60 0.68
C GLN A 108 4.36 -9.86 -0.44
N TYR A 109 5.47 -10.45 -0.91
CA TYR A 109 6.33 -9.85 -1.94
C TYR A 109 6.93 -8.48 -1.56
N THR A 110 6.90 -8.11 -0.28
CA THR A 110 7.47 -6.86 0.24
C THR A 110 8.85 -7.12 0.86
N VAL A 111 9.77 -6.17 0.70
CA VAL A 111 11.03 -6.18 1.46
C VAL A 111 10.76 -5.66 2.87
N VAL A 112 10.81 -6.56 3.86
CA VAL A 112 10.49 -6.25 5.26
C VAL A 112 11.77 -6.11 6.08
N TYR A 113 11.94 -4.96 6.73
CA TYR A 113 13.07 -4.73 7.63
C TYR A 113 12.74 -5.27 9.03
N GLU A 114 13.73 -5.90 9.66
CA GLU A 114 13.55 -6.57 10.96
C GLU A 114 13.07 -5.60 12.05
N ASP A 115 13.70 -4.43 12.12
CA ASP A 115 13.35 -3.38 13.07
C ASP A 115 11.89 -2.90 12.89
N ALA A 116 11.45 -2.72 11.64
CA ALA A 116 10.08 -2.35 11.29
C ALA A 116 9.08 -3.44 11.71
N ALA A 117 9.38 -4.71 11.42
CA ALA A 117 8.54 -5.83 11.81
C ALA A 117 8.42 -5.96 13.33
N LEU A 118 9.54 -5.93 14.05
CA LEU A 118 9.56 -5.98 15.52
C LEU A 118 8.84 -4.79 16.14
N HIS A 119 9.02 -3.58 15.60
CA HIS A 119 8.34 -2.40 16.08
C HIS A 119 6.82 -2.50 15.89
N LEU A 120 6.36 -2.99 14.74
CA LEU A 120 4.94 -3.21 14.49
C LEU A 120 4.35 -4.26 15.44
N LEU A 121 5.03 -5.41 15.60
CA LEU A 121 4.59 -6.49 16.49
C LEU A 121 4.50 -6.07 17.97
N ARG A 122 5.38 -5.19 18.43
CA ARG A 122 5.39 -4.72 19.82
C ARG A 122 4.28 -3.71 20.13
N ASN A 123 3.88 -2.91 19.15
CA ASN A 123 3.01 -1.75 19.37
C ASN A 123 1.59 -1.92 18.82
N MET A 124 1.34 -2.92 17.98
CA MET A 124 0.02 -3.23 17.45
C MET A 124 -0.70 -4.31 18.27
N LYS A 125 -2.04 -4.25 18.30
CA LYS A 125 -2.89 -5.28 18.94
C LYS A 125 -2.74 -6.63 18.21
N ARG A 126 -2.91 -7.74 18.96
CA ARG A 126 -2.67 -9.13 18.50
C ARG A 126 -3.42 -9.55 17.22
N GLU A 127 -4.48 -8.84 16.82
CA GLU A 127 -5.33 -9.17 15.67
C GLU A 127 -4.61 -9.02 14.30
N ILE A 128 -3.57 -8.18 14.20
CA ILE A 128 -2.83 -7.94 12.93
C ILE A 128 -1.85 -9.08 12.58
N ILE A 129 -1.53 -9.95 13.54
CA ILE A 129 -0.50 -10.98 13.41
C ILE A 129 -0.90 -12.06 12.38
N ALA A 130 -2.19 -12.19 12.07
CA ALA A 130 -2.71 -13.25 11.20
C ALA A 130 -2.15 -13.24 9.76
N CYS A 131 -1.66 -12.10 9.24
CA CYS A 131 -1.10 -12.01 7.88
C CYS A 131 0.43 -11.90 7.81
N ALA A 132 1.12 -11.78 8.96
CA ALA A 132 2.57 -11.94 9.01
C ALA A 132 3.00 -13.42 8.86
N LEU A 133 2.08 -14.38 9.05
CA LEU A 133 2.35 -15.81 9.02
C LEU A 133 2.54 -16.41 7.61
N HIS A 134 2.18 -15.70 6.54
CA HIS A 134 2.52 -16.08 5.16
C HIS A 134 3.84 -15.46 4.67
N LEU A 135 4.67 -14.90 5.56
CA LEU A 135 6.05 -14.53 5.26
C LEU A 135 6.88 -15.80 4.98
N LYS A 136 6.75 -16.37 3.78
CA LYS A 136 7.51 -17.55 3.36
C LYS A 136 9.02 -17.27 3.21
N LYS A 137 9.44 -15.99 3.24
CA LYS A 137 10.85 -15.56 3.29
C LYS A 137 10.95 -14.10 3.73
N PHE A 138 11.66 -13.83 4.83
CA PHE A 138 12.28 -12.52 5.04
C PHE A 138 13.41 -12.39 4.01
N LEU A 139 13.15 -11.71 2.90
CA LEU A 139 14.22 -11.29 2.00
C LEU A 139 14.88 -10.07 2.64
N PHE A 140 15.87 -10.31 3.51
CA PHE A 140 16.78 -9.26 3.95
C PHE A 140 17.62 -8.84 2.72
N CYS A 141 17.57 -7.56 2.36
CA CYS A 141 18.54 -7.01 1.42
C CYS A 141 19.77 -6.59 2.23
N THR A 142 20.84 -7.39 2.20
CA THR A 142 22.12 -7.08 2.86
C THR A 142 22.96 -6.03 2.11
N ASP A 143 22.51 -5.57 0.93
CA ASP A 143 23.24 -4.58 0.15
C ASP A 143 22.45 -3.28 0.00
N PHE A 144 22.83 -2.28 0.80
CA PHE A 144 22.34 -0.89 0.70
C PHE A 144 22.65 -0.24 -0.66
N ARG A 145 23.48 -0.86 -1.51
CA ARG A 145 23.82 -0.38 -2.86
C ARG A 145 23.11 -1.16 -3.97
N GLY A 146 22.24 -2.11 -3.62
CA GLY A 146 21.42 -2.80 -4.60
C GLY A 146 20.50 -1.84 -5.36
N PRO A 147 20.29 -2.00 -6.68
CA PRO A 147 19.38 -1.15 -7.48
C PRO A 147 17.95 -1.08 -6.91
N LYS A 148 17.57 -2.08 -6.09
CA LYS A 148 16.26 -2.21 -5.43
C LYS A 148 16.10 -1.38 -4.15
N CYS A 149 17.20 -0.86 -3.57
CA CYS A 149 17.20 -0.21 -2.25
C CYS A 149 17.71 1.24 -2.27
N ASN A 150 18.29 1.71 -3.40
CA ASN A 150 18.80 3.07 -3.47
C ASN A 150 17.66 4.07 -3.70
N GLY A 151 17.27 4.78 -2.63
CA GLY A 151 16.31 5.89 -2.67
C GLY A 151 16.82 7.16 -3.34
N ASN A 152 18.05 7.16 -3.89
CA ASN A 152 18.68 8.34 -4.47
C ASN A 152 19.24 8.04 -5.86
N SER A 153 18.38 8.16 -6.87
CA SER A 153 18.60 8.91 -8.12
C SER A 153 17.58 8.43 -9.14
N ILE A 154 16.50 9.19 -9.33
CA ILE A 154 15.72 9.13 -10.56
C ILE A 154 16.64 9.74 -11.63
N THR A 155 17.56 8.94 -12.15
CA THR A 155 18.27 9.20 -13.39
C THR A 155 17.66 8.29 -14.44
N ASP A 156 17.36 8.92 -15.57
CA ASP A 156 16.41 8.59 -16.65
C ASP A 156 16.46 7.19 -17.29
N HIS A 157 17.19 6.23 -16.75
CA HIS A 157 17.33 4.88 -17.34
C HIS A 157 17.21 3.72 -16.35
N SER A 158 16.94 3.97 -15.06
CA SER A 158 16.59 2.92 -14.10
C SER A 158 15.08 2.78 -13.98
N VAL A 159 14.45 2.31 -15.07
CA VAL A 159 13.12 1.71 -15.00
C VAL A 159 13.25 0.54 -14.03
N ILE A 160 12.87 0.78 -12.78
CA ILE A 160 12.96 -0.19 -11.71
C ILE A 160 12.23 -1.44 -12.20
N TRP A 161 12.93 -2.57 -12.17
CA TRP A 161 12.51 -3.89 -12.63
C TRP A 161 11.31 -4.42 -11.82
N TRP A 162 10.17 -3.74 -11.93
CA TRP A 162 8.85 -4.18 -11.50
C TRP A 162 8.07 -4.83 -12.65
N HIS A 163 8.58 -4.74 -13.89
CA HIS A 163 7.97 -5.34 -15.08
C HIS A 163 7.93 -6.88 -15.03
N GLU A 164 8.75 -7.51 -14.21
CA GLU A 164 8.70 -8.97 -13.95
C GLU A 164 7.80 -9.33 -12.76
N PHE A 165 7.08 -8.36 -12.17
CA PHE A 165 6.00 -8.68 -11.24
C PHE A 165 4.76 -9.01 -12.06
N GLU A 166 4.68 -10.27 -12.51
CA GLU A 166 3.64 -10.78 -13.41
C GLU A 166 2.24 -10.40 -12.94
N GLU A 167 1.39 -10.04 -13.91
CA GLU A 167 -0.03 -9.69 -13.78
C GLU A 167 -0.87 -10.76 -13.03
N GLU A 168 -0.30 -11.94 -12.77
CA GLU A 168 -0.95 -13.01 -12.03
C GLU A 168 -0.71 -12.91 -10.51
N HIS A 169 0.50 -12.51 -10.07
CA HIS A 169 0.90 -12.56 -8.66
C HIS A 169 0.26 -11.44 -7.82
N TRP A 170 -0.09 -10.29 -8.40
CA TRP A 170 -0.77 -9.22 -7.64
C TRP A 170 -2.19 -9.60 -7.22
N ARG A 171 -2.84 -10.53 -7.94
CA ARG A 171 -4.17 -11.09 -7.63
C ARG A 171 -4.12 -12.40 -6.83
N GLN A 172 -2.99 -13.11 -6.81
CA GLN A 172 -2.91 -14.44 -6.18
C GLN A 172 -3.09 -14.45 -4.65
N ASP A 173 -2.83 -13.33 -3.97
CA ASP A 173 -3.15 -13.17 -2.54
C ASP A 173 -4.27 -12.17 -2.32
N GLU A 174 -5.37 -12.34 -3.04
CA GLU A 174 -6.64 -11.92 -2.46
C GLU A 174 -6.84 -12.76 -1.19
N VAL A 175 -6.46 -12.18 -0.04
CA VAL A 175 -6.87 -12.67 1.29
C VAL A 175 -8.37 -12.99 1.19
N PRO A 176 -8.92 -14.06 1.77
CA PRO A 176 -10.34 -14.38 1.58
C PRO A 176 -11.31 -13.24 1.99
N SER A 177 -10.88 -12.28 2.81
CA SER A 177 -11.60 -11.02 3.09
C SER A 177 -11.47 -9.95 1.98
N LEU A 178 -10.43 -10.06 1.15
CA LEU A 178 -10.10 -9.26 -0.02
C LEU A 178 -10.56 -9.90 -1.35
N ALA A 179 -10.84 -11.20 -1.42
CA ALA A 179 -11.32 -11.90 -2.61
C ALA A 179 -12.84 -11.77 -2.72
N VAL A 180 -13.35 -11.38 -3.88
CA VAL A 180 -14.78 -11.50 -4.24
C VAL A 180 -14.89 -12.49 -5.39
#